data_AF-A0A1M5W007-F1
#
_entry.id   AF-A0A1M5W007-F1
#
_cell.length_a   1.000
_cell.length_b   1.000
_cell.length_c   1.000
_cell.angle_alpha   90.00
_cell.angle_beta   90.00
_cell.angle_gamma   90.00
#
_symmetry.space_group_name_H-M   'P 1'
#
loop_
_entity.id
_entity.type
_entity.pdbx_description
1 polymer ?
#
loop_
_entity_poly.entity_id
_entity_poly.type
_entity_poly.pdbx_seq_one_letter_code
_entity_poly.pdbx_strand_id
1 'polypeptide(L)'
;MMLSKIRQTKLGKFIFAVGCLFPVSIVFLIMLLFVYVDIHEKWIKDWTSSSFEMEKNAVETDFYFESAVIEDEKKVTIFGTKNRLRSDNNKPVVLQTTDGGKNWKKTEIDLDFQAASFDRIDDCVYMVGSIDSGDSAISPVYVPNGNFEKWEYVGMAESPKLGLYYLNKDESSEKMALLERNAHQEYFDERLCSSDGRTYAHNDRNWIICGDNKTKEVRILHKLGNEYRVHSRFSYKWHWGIGAVYDLEPSDFYAKADVMVGILQFQVSVFQMIHYLYYSVDGGKTWQNEKMPVFAFERLAVTEDKIVVLGFDQFYKQKRGEITILTMPIPKN
;
A
#
# COMPACT_ATOMS: atom_id res chain seq x y z
N MET A 1 35.96 -56.47 27.18
CA MET A 1 37.37 -56.04 27.31
C MET A 1 38.00 -55.49 26.02
N MET A 2 37.27 -55.39 24.89
CA MET A 2 37.84 -54.93 23.60
C MET A 2 37.68 -53.44 23.29
N LEU A 3 36.68 -52.76 23.88
CA LEU A 3 36.39 -51.34 23.62
C LEU A 3 37.40 -50.36 24.28
N SER A 4 38.06 -50.75 25.38
CA SER A 4 39.00 -49.85 26.08
C SER A 4 40.34 -49.68 25.36
N LYS A 5 40.79 -50.67 24.57
CA LYS A 5 42.06 -50.59 23.82
C LYS A 5 41.98 -49.72 22.57
N ILE A 6 40.81 -49.63 21.91
CA ILE A 6 40.61 -48.79 20.72
C ILE A 6 40.75 -47.31 21.09
N ARG A 7 40.32 -46.91 22.29
CA ARG A 7 40.35 -45.53 22.80
C ARG A 7 41.76 -44.93 22.99
N GLN A 8 42.81 -45.76 23.05
CA GLN A 8 44.20 -45.29 23.21
C GLN A 8 44.99 -45.18 21.90
N THR A 9 44.45 -45.68 20.78
CA THR A 9 45.07 -45.53 19.46
C THR A 9 44.90 -44.10 18.93
N LYS A 10 45.82 -43.62 18.08
CA LYS A 10 45.69 -42.29 17.43
C LYS A 10 44.34 -42.13 16.72
N LEU A 11 43.86 -43.21 16.09
CA LEU A 11 42.56 -43.27 15.41
C LEU A 11 41.38 -43.17 16.39
N GLY A 12 41.43 -43.85 17.53
CA GLY A 12 40.39 -43.76 18.56
C GLY A 12 40.29 -42.39 19.23
N LYS A 13 41.43 -41.70 19.44
CA LYS A 13 41.43 -40.31 19.92
C LYS A 13 40.88 -39.34 18.88
N PHE A 14 41.16 -39.55 17.60
CA PHE A 14 40.62 -38.76 16.50
C PHE A 14 39.10 -38.93 16.36
N ILE A 15 38.59 -40.16 16.38
CA ILE A 15 37.15 -40.45 16.32
C ILE A 15 36.42 -39.83 17.52
N PHE A 16 37.00 -39.92 18.72
CA PHE A 16 36.41 -39.29 19.92
C PHE A 16 36.42 -37.76 19.83
N ALA A 17 37.51 -37.14 19.35
CA ALA A 17 37.58 -35.70 19.15
C ALA A 17 36.58 -35.21 18.11
N VAL A 18 36.47 -35.88 16.95
CA VAL A 18 35.49 -35.56 15.91
C VAL A 18 34.05 -35.79 16.41
N GLY A 19 33.80 -36.89 17.13
CA GLY A 19 32.50 -37.20 17.72
C GLY A 19 32.05 -36.21 18.80
N CYS A 20 32.98 -35.54 19.50
CA CYS A 20 32.67 -34.48 20.46
C CYS A 20 32.61 -33.08 19.82
N LEU A 21 33.39 -32.80 18.77
CA LEU A 21 33.41 -31.50 18.08
C LEU A 21 32.24 -31.32 17.11
N PHE A 22 31.75 -32.40 16.49
CA PHE A 22 30.64 -32.34 15.53
C PHE A 22 29.31 -31.88 16.17
N PRO A 23 28.88 -32.40 17.34
CA PRO A 23 27.68 -31.90 18.03
C PRO A 23 27.83 -30.45 18.48
N VAL A 24 29.00 -30.07 19.00
CA VAL A 24 29.27 -28.69 19.44
C VAL A 24 29.20 -27.74 18.24
N SER A 25 29.80 -28.11 17.11
CA SER A 25 29.75 -27.31 15.87
C SER A 25 28.34 -27.16 15.33
N ILE A 26 27.51 -28.21 15.39
CA ILE A 26 26.09 -28.15 15.00
C ILE A 26 25.32 -27.20 15.93
N VAL A 27 25.53 -27.27 17.25
CA VAL A 27 24.87 -26.36 18.20
C VAL A 27 25.26 -24.90 17.95
N PHE A 28 26.54 -24.62 17.69
CA PHE A 28 26.98 -23.28 17.31
C PHE A 28 26.37 -22.82 15.98
N LEU A 29 26.28 -23.71 14.98
CA LEU A 29 25.68 -23.39 13.69
C LEU A 29 24.17 -23.11 13.82
N ILE A 30 23.46 -23.87 14.65
CA ILE A 30 22.04 -23.63 14.97
C ILE A 30 21.87 -22.30 15.71
N MET A 31 22.73 -22.00 16.70
CA MET A 31 22.67 -20.71 17.38
C MET A 31 22.94 -19.53 16.44
N LEU A 32 23.93 -19.65 15.54
CA LEU A 32 24.18 -18.64 14.51
C LEU A 32 22.99 -18.49 13.56
N LEU A 33 22.29 -19.59 13.22
CA LEU A 33 21.08 -19.55 12.41
C LEU A 33 19.95 -18.79 13.13
N PHE A 34 19.74 -19.05 14.43
CA PHE A 34 18.73 -18.33 15.22
C PHE A 34 19.07 -16.85 15.37
N VAL A 35 20.34 -16.51 15.61
CA VAL A 35 20.80 -15.11 15.67
C VAL A 35 20.61 -14.44 14.31
N TYR A 36 20.92 -15.13 13.21
CA TYR A 36 20.67 -14.63 11.85
C TYR A 36 19.18 -14.37 11.62
N VAL A 37 18.30 -15.31 11.99
CA VAL A 37 16.84 -15.15 11.86
C VAL A 37 16.34 -13.98 12.71
N ASP A 38 16.79 -13.82 13.96
CA ASP A 38 16.36 -12.74 14.84
C ASP A 38 16.83 -11.36 14.34
N ILE A 39 18.10 -11.26 13.90
CA ILE A 39 18.63 -10.03 13.28
C ILE A 39 17.87 -9.71 11.99
N HIS A 40 17.56 -10.72 11.19
CA HIS A 40 16.85 -10.55 9.93
C HIS A 40 15.38 -10.16 10.15
N GLU A 41 14.69 -10.77 11.10
CA GLU A 41 13.32 -10.39 11.47
C GLU A 41 13.26 -8.97 12.05
N LYS A 42 14.19 -8.59 12.92
CA LYS A 42 14.30 -7.21 13.44
C LYS A 42 14.63 -6.22 12.33
N TRP A 43 15.56 -6.57 11.44
CA TRP A 43 15.90 -5.72 10.29
C TRP A 43 14.67 -5.49 9.40
N ILE A 44 13.83 -6.52 9.18
CA ILE A 44 12.59 -6.41 8.41
C ILE A 44 11.53 -5.59 9.16
N LYS A 45 11.28 -5.87 10.44
CA LYS A 45 10.14 -5.33 11.20
C LYS A 45 10.37 -3.93 11.79
N ASP A 46 11.60 -3.58 12.17
CA ASP A 46 11.82 -2.45 13.10
C ASP A 46 12.50 -1.22 12.48
N TRP A 47 12.92 -1.28 11.21
CA TRP A 47 13.68 -0.18 10.63
C TRP A 47 12.81 0.70 9.72
N THR A 48 12.18 1.72 10.30
CA THR A 48 11.71 2.89 9.53
C THR A 48 12.88 3.85 9.35
N SER A 49 13.03 4.43 8.17
CA SER A 49 14.10 5.41 7.93
C SER A 49 13.99 6.59 8.90
N SER A 50 15.15 7.10 9.34
CA SER A 50 15.25 8.33 10.14
C SER A 50 14.86 9.59 9.37
N SER A 51 14.67 9.49 8.05
CA SER A 51 14.16 10.59 7.22
C SER A 51 12.68 10.92 7.52
N PHE A 52 11.96 10.01 8.17
CA PHE A 52 10.56 10.23 8.55
C PHE A 52 10.42 10.74 9.98
N GLU A 53 9.63 11.79 10.14
CA GLU A 53 8.91 12.06 11.38
C GLU A 53 7.66 11.17 11.42
N MET A 54 7.39 10.55 12.57
CA MET A 54 6.30 9.59 12.73
C MET A 54 5.39 10.00 13.88
N GLU A 55 4.10 10.18 13.57
CA GLU A 55 3.05 10.38 14.57
C GLU A 55 2.12 9.17 14.57
N LYS A 56 1.93 8.54 15.74
CA LYS A 56 1.06 7.38 15.93
C LYS A 56 -0.10 7.72 16.82
N ASN A 57 -1.30 7.48 16.35
CA ASN A 57 -2.53 7.77 17.08
C ASN A 57 -3.45 6.54 17.08
N ALA A 58 -3.86 6.14 18.28
CA ALA A 58 -4.90 5.15 18.43
C ALA A 58 -6.26 5.79 18.14
N VAL A 59 -7.09 5.09 17.38
CA VAL A 59 -8.44 5.53 17.07
C VAL A 59 -9.41 4.38 17.35
N GLU A 60 -10.56 4.70 17.93
CA GLU A 60 -11.65 3.74 18.07
C GLU A 60 -12.26 3.51 16.69
N THR A 61 -12.25 2.26 16.20
CA THR A 61 -12.81 1.94 14.88
C THR A 61 -13.70 0.71 14.93
N ASP A 62 -14.91 0.89 14.42
CA ASP A 62 -15.89 -0.16 14.15
C ASP A 62 -16.22 -0.23 12.65
N PHE A 63 -15.38 0.37 11.80
CA PHE A 63 -15.58 0.49 10.36
C PHE A 63 -14.34 0.02 9.59
N TYR A 64 -14.53 -0.44 8.36
CA TYR A 64 -13.49 -0.87 7.42
C TYR A 64 -12.90 0.35 6.72
N PHE A 65 -11.57 0.51 6.74
CA PHE A 65 -10.92 1.55 5.94
C PHE A 65 -11.06 1.25 4.45
N GLU A 66 -11.41 2.27 3.67
CA GLU A 66 -11.55 2.15 2.22
C GLU A 66 -10.73 3.19 1.48
N SER A 67 -10.71 4.43 1.98
CA SER A 67 -9.95 5.52 1.37
C SER A 67 -9.56 6.60 2.37
N ALA A 68 -8.69 7.52 1.94
CA ALA A 68 -8.39 8.75 2.68
C ALA A 68 -7.99 9.88 1.73
N VAL A 69 -8.15 11.10 2.22
CA VAL A 69 -7.62 12.34 1.65
C VAL A 69 -6.70 12.96 2.67
N ILE A 70 -5.54 13.40 2.21
CA ILE A 70 -4.52 14.09 3.02
C ILE A 70 -4.36 15.46 2.38
N GLU A 71 -4.85 16.51 3.04
CA GLU A 71 -4.62 17.89 2.60
C GLU A 71 -3.22 18.35 3.01
N ASP A 72 -2.82 18.00 4.23
CA ASP A 72 -1.48 18.19 4.80
C ASP A 72 -1.27 17.18 5.95
N GLU A 73 -0.11 17.17 6.59
CA GLU A 73 0.19 16.23 7.68
C GLU A 73 -0.71 16.37 8.91
N LYS A 74 -1.42 17.49 9.06
CA LYS A 74 -2.34 17.75 10.17
C LYS A 74 -3.80 17.50 9.79
N LYS A 75 -4.15 17.66 8.52
CA LYS A 75 -5.50 17.57 7.99
C LYS A 75 -5.69 16.30 7.16
N VAL A 76 -6.26 15.30 7.82
CA VAL A 76 -6.52 14.00 7.23
C VAL A 76 -8.00 13.67 7.36
N THR A 77 -8.59 13.21 6.27
CA THR A 77 -9.93 12.64 6.25
C THR A 77 -9.86 11.18 5.82
N ILE A 78 -10.40 10.28 6.64
CA ILE A 78 -10.48 8.85 6.38
C ILE A 78 -11.93 8.49 6.11
N PHE A 79 -12.14 7.64 5.12
CA PHE A 79 -13.44 7.16 4.69
C PHE A 79 -13.50 5.63 4.83
N GLY A 80 -14.66 5.15 5.27
CA GLY A 80 -14.86 3.73 5.42
C GLY A 80 -16.28 3.37 5.80
N THR A 81 -16.55 2.08 5.95
CA THR A 81 -17.92 1.57 6.12
C THR A 81 -18.05 0.66 7.32
N LYS A 82 -19.15 0.78 8.07
CA LYS A 82 -19.46 -0.18 9.14
C LYS A 82 -19.96 -1.50 8.54
N ASN A 83 -19.60 -2.63 9.14
CA ASN A 83 -20.20 -3.93 8.84
C ASN A 83 -20.23 -4.29 7.32
N ARG A 84 -19.10 -4.10 6.62
CA ARG A 84 -18.94 -4.38 5.17
C ARG A 84 -19.45 -5.76 4.73
N LEU A 85 -19.43 -6.74 5.63
CA LEU A 85 -19.86 -8.11 5.39
C LEU A 85 -21.32 -8.32 5.83
N ARG A 86 -22.27 -7.87 4.99
CA ARG A 86 -23.70 -8.18 5.04
C ARG A 86 -24.39 -7.82 6.37
N SER A 87 -24.84 -6.58 6.52
CA SER A 87 -25.98 -6.32 7.39
C SER A 87 -26.75 -5.07 6.93
N ASP A 88 -28.01 -5.06 7.30
CA ASP A 88 -28.99 -3.97 7.41
C ASP A 88 -28.53 -2.68 8.13
N ASN A 89 -27.21 -2.47 8.28
CA ASN A 89 -26.60 -1.34 8.99
C ASN A 89 -25.20 -0.98 8.45
N ASN A 90 -24.96 -1.17 7.16
CA ASN A 90 -23.75 -0.66 6.54
C ASN A 90 -23.87 0.87 6.39
N LYS A 91 -23.35 1.59 7.39
CA LYS A 91 -23.29 3.05 7.38
C LYS A 91 -21.92 3.53 6.92
N PRO A 92 -21.87 4.43 5.91
CA PRO A 92 -20.64 5.13 5.59
C PRO A 92 -20.20 6.01 6.77
N VAL A 93 -18.90 6.05 7.01
CA VAL A 93 -18.25 6.76 8.11
C VAL A 93 -17.14 7.63 7.56
N VAL A 94 -17.08 8.86 8.05
CA VAL A 94 -15.98 9.79 7.83
C VAL A 94 -15.30 10.07 9.16
N LEU A 95 -13.99 9.92 9.22
CA LEU A 95 -13.16 10.38 10.33
C LEU A 95 -12.29 11.54 9.87
N GLN A 96 -12.34 12.66 10.59
CA GLN A 96 -11.57 13.86 10.25
C GLN A 96 -10.69 14.29 11.40
N THR A 97 -9.48 14.71 11.08
CA THR A 97 -8.58 15.40 12.00
C THR A 97 -8.07 16.68 11.35
N THR A 98 -7.71 17.66 12.18
CA THR A 98 -7.06 18.91 11.76
C THR A 98 -5.81 19.22 12.59
N ASP A 99 -5.36 18.26 13.39
CA ASP A 99 -4.28 18.40 14.36
C ASP A 99 -3.29 17.24 14.39
N GLY A 100 -3.14 16.53 13.26
CA GLY A 100 -2.20 15.41 13.13
C GLY A 100 -2.73 14.12 13.75
N GLY A 101 -4.04 13.98 13.86
CA GLY A 101 -4.68 12.80 14.43
C GLY A 101 -4.72 12.77 15.95
N LYS A 102 -4.46 13.89 16.63
CA LYS A 102 -4.61 13.97 18.10
C LYS A 102 -6.07 13.95 18.50
N ASN A 103 -6.92 14.63 17.72
CA ASN A 103 -8.37 14.58 17.86
C ASN A 103 -9.01 14.14 16.53
N TRP A 104 -9.97 13.23 16.63
CA TRP A 104 -10.74 12.73 15.49
C TRP A 104 -12.23 13.02 15.67
N LYS A 105 -12.82 13.71 14.70
CA LYS A 105 -14.26 13.87 14.58
C LYS A 105 -14.80 12.73 13.72
N LYS A 106 -15.69 11.92 14.29
CA LYS A 106 -16.42 10.87 13.57
C LYS A 106 -17.77 11.38 13.14
N THR A 107 -18.08 11.21 11.85
CA THR A 107 -19.39 11.52 11.27
C THR A 107 -19.91 10.24 10.60
N GLU A 108 -21.11 9.82 10.99
CA GLU A 108 -21.84 8.76 10.29
C GLU A 108 -22.77 9.41 9.29
N ILE A 109 -22.72 8.94 8.04
CA ILE A 109 -23.54 9.48 6.97
C ILE A 109 -24.85 8.71 6.97
N ASP A 110 -25.94 9.44 7.22
CA ASP A 110 -27.28 8.88 7.23
C ASP A 110 -27.90 8.99 5.84
N LEU A 111 -27.59 8.00 5.00
CA LEU A 111 -28.21 7.81 3.71
C LEU A 111 -28.80 6.40 3.66
N ASP A 112 -29.98 6.27 3.06
CA ASP A 112 -30.73 5.02 2.96
C ASP A 112 -30.10 4.09 1.91
N PHE A 113 -28.95 3.48 2.24
CA PHE A 113 -28.32 2.43 1.46
C PHE A 113 -28.28 1.11 2.22
N GLN A 114 -28.35 -0.01 1.49
CA GLN A 114 -28.02 -1.32 2.07
C GLN A 114 -26.51 -1.51 2.24
N ALA A 115 -25.73 -0.87 1.37
CA ALA A 115 -24.29 -0.82 1.45
C ALA A 115 -23.75 0.47 0.83
N ALA A 116 -22.58 0.90 1.27
CA ALA A 116 -21.81 1.93 0.59
C ALA A 116 -20.36 1.51 0.45
N SER A 117 -19.66 2.14 -0.47
CA SER A 117 -18.19 2.13 -0.55
C SER A 117 -17.66 3.50 -0.92
N PHE A 118 -16.45 3.79 -0.48
CA PHE A 118 -15.70 4.98 -0.89
C PHE A 118 -14.62 4.61 -1.89
N ASP A 119 -14.60 5.33 -3.00
CA ASP A 119 -13.55 5.28 -3.98
C ASP A 119 -12.92 6.67 -4.14
N ARG A 120 -11.62 6.71 -4.45
CA ARG A 120 -10.87 7.94 -4.69
C ARG A 120 -10.41 7.98 -6.13
N ILE A 121 -10.57 9.16 -6.72
CA ILE A 121 -10.00 9.55 -8.00
C ILE A 121 -9.16 10.81 -7.78
N ASP A 122 -7.84 10.71 -7.93
CA ASP A 122 -6.92 11.81 -7.62
C ASP A 122 -7.21 12.42 -6.23
N ASP A 123 -7.57 13.70 -6.17
CA ASP A 123 -7.88 14.42 -4.92
C ASP A 123 -9.37 14.39 -4.56
N CYS A 124 -10.20 13.76 -5.40
CA CYS A 124 -11.65 13.66 -5.20
C CYS A 124 -12.04 12.30 -4.62
N VAL A 125 -12.93 12.30 -3.64
CA VAL A 125 -13.54 11.07 -3.08
C VAL A 125 -14.99 11.01 -3.49
N TYR A 126 -15.45 9.81 -3.76
CA TYR A 126 -16.81 9.52 -4.17
C TYR A 126 -17.34 8.42 -3.27
N MET A 127 -18.62 8.53 -2.95
CA MET A 127 -19.35 7.50 -2.25
C MET A 127 -20.31 6.85 -3.22
N VAL A 128 -20.24 5.53 -3.30
CA VAL A 128 -21.08 4.72 -4.15
C VAL A 128 -22.01 3.90 -3.26
N GLY A 129 -23.31 4.11 -3.39
CA GLY A 129 -24.33 3.38 -2.64
C GLY A 129 -24.78 2.11 -3.37
N SER A 130 -25.31 1.15 -2.62
CA SER A 130 -26.09 0.01 -3.12
C SER A 130 -27.49 0.08 -2.55
N ILE A 131 -28.48 0.18 -3.44
CA ILE A 131 -29.89 0.27 -3.05
C ILE A 131 -30.49 -1.14 -2.83
N ASP A 132 -29.92 -2.16 -3.49
CA ASP A 132 -30.31 -3.57 -3.36
C ASP A 132 -29.16 -4.47 -2.88
N SER A 133 -29.50 -5.63 -2.32
CA SER A 133 -28.56 -6.70 -1.92
C SER A 133 -28.21 -7.64 -3.08
N GLY A 134 -28.83 -7.43 -4.25
CA GLY A 134 -28.49 -8.11 -5.50
C GLY A 134 -27.41 -7.34 -6.27
N ASP A 135 -26.79 -8.00 -7.25
CA ASP A 135 -25.89 -7.40 -8.25
C ASP A 135 -26.64 -6.39 -9.14
N SER A 136 -27.23 -5.34 -8.56
CA SER A 136 -27.82 -4.25 -9.32
C SER A 136 -26.69 -3.57 -10.07
N ALA A 137 -26.79 -3.58 -11.40
CA ALA A 137 -25.77 -3.03 -12.30
C ALA A 137 -25.63 -1.51 -12.21
N ILE A 138 -26.43 -0.84 -11.35
CA ILE A 138 -26.55 0.61 -11.27
C ILE A 138 -26.55 1.04 -9.79
N SER A 139 -25.62 1.93 -9.42
CA SER A 139 -25.39 2.41 -8.05
C SER A 139 -25.44 3.93 -7.99
N PRO A 140 -26.15 4.57 -7.04
CA PRO A 140 -26.12 6.02 -6.90
C PRO A 140 -24.74 6.48 -6.44
N VAL A 141 -24.24 7.56 -7.05
CA VAL A 141 -22.95 8.17 -6.74
C VAL A 141 -23.15 9.53 -6.09
N TYR A 142 -22.34 9.80 -5.08
CA TYR A 142 -22.33 11.05 -4.35
C TYR A 142 -20.93 11.64 -4.30
N VAL A 143 -20.87 12.97 -4.37
CA VAL A 143 -19.65 13.74 -4.11
C VAL A 143 -19.78 14.48 -2.80
N PRO A 144 -18.69 14.61 -2.03
CA PRO A 144 -18.72 15.38 -0.80
C PRO A 144 -18.79 16.86 -1.13
N ASN A 145 -19.46 17.62 -0.26
CA ASN A 145 -19.20 19.05 -0.16
C ASN A 145 -17.77 19.29 0.36
N GLY A 146 -17.25 20.51 0.26
CA GLY A 146 -15.84 20.80 0.60
C GLY A 146 -15.40 20.47 2.04
N ASN A 147 -16.31 20.13 2.96
CA ASN A 147 -15.96 19.70 4.33
C ASN A 147 -16.32 18.23 4.64
N PHE A 148 -16.75 17.45 3.65
CA PHE A 148 -17.12 16.03 3.76
C PHE A 148 -18.26 15.70 4.74
N GLU A 149 -19.00 16.71 5.21
CA GLU A 149 -20.15 16.52 6.12
C GLU A 149 -21.46 16.30 5.37
N LYS A 150 -21.55 16.76 4.12
CA LYS A 150 -22.71 16.56 3.26
C LYS A 150 -22.28 15.94 1.94
N TRP A 151 -23.18 15.15 1.37
CA TRP A 151 -22.93 14.39 0.17
C TRP A 151 -24.04 14.68 -0.84
N GLU A 152 -23.66 15.14 -2.02
CA GLU A 152 -24.56 15.55 -3.08
C GLU A 152 -24.64 14.44 -4.11
N TYR A 153 -25.86 14.01 -4.43
CA TYR A 153 -26.11 13.04 -5.51
C TYR A 153 -25.68 13.65 -6.84
N VAL A 154 -24.88 12.90 -7.62
CA VAL A 154 -24.39 13.36 -8.93
C VAL A 154 -24.86 12.49 -10.09
N GLY A 155 -25.40 11.31 -9.81
CA GLY A 155 -25.96 10.45 -10.84
C GLY A 155 -25.95 8.98 -10.46
N MET A 156 -26.47 8.18 -11.37
CA MET A 156 -26.42 6.72 -11.31
C MET A 156 -25.20 6.19 -12.08
N ALA A 157 -24.42 5.34 -11.43
CA ALA A 157 -23.27 4.69 -12.00
C ALA A 157 -23.56 3.26 -12.44
N GLU A 158 -23.32 2.94 -13.71
CA GLU A 158 -23.35 1.57 -14.20
C GLU A 158 -22.02 0.87 -13.94
N SER A 159 -22.07 -0.38 -13.46
CA SER A 159 -20.90 -1.22 -13.17
C SER A 159 -20.65 -2.23 -14.30
N PRO A 160 -19.77 -1.94 -15.28
CA PRO A 160 -19.12 -3.01 -16.02
C PRO A 160 -18.03 -3.56 -15.10
N LYS A 161 -18.32 -4.69 -14.44
CA LYS A 161 -17.36 -5.56 -13.73
C LYS A 161 -16.07 -4.88 -13.23
N LEU A 162 -15.97 -4.76 -11.90
CA LEU A 162 -14.79 -4.32 -11.15
C LEU A 162 -14.34 -2.90 -11.46
N GLY A 163 -14.87 -1.97 -10.67
CA GLY A 163 -14.21 -0.70 -10.38
C GLY A 163 -14.22 0.31 -11.52
N LEU A 164 -15.09 0.16 -12.53
CA LEU A 164 -15.43 1.22 -13.44
C LEU A 164 -16.86 1.65 -13.12
N TYR A 165 -17.08 2.94 -12.89
CA TYR A 165 -18.43 3.50 -12.83
C TYR A 165 -18.59 4.56 -13.91
N TYR A 166 -19.58 4.35 -14.79
CA TYR A 166 -19.98 5.34 -15.79
C TYR A 166 -21.28 5.97 -15.33
N LEU A 167 -21.31 7.31 -15.21
CA LEU A 167 -22.57 7.99 -15.01
C LEU A 167 -23.46 7.79 -16.24
N ASN A 168 -24.71 7.35 -16.02
CA ASN A 168 -25.66 7.10 -17.09
C ASN A 168 -25.88 8.39 -17.91
N LYS A 169 -25.68 8.28 -19.24
CA LYS A 169 -25.69 9.41 -20.19
C LYS A 169 -27.04 10.13 -20.30
N ASP A 170 -28.13 9.50 -19.89
CA ASP A 170 -29.46 10.11 -19.93
C ASP A 170 -29.65 11.18 -18.81
N GLU A 171 -28.77 11.20 -17.80
CA GLU A 171 -28.72 12.26 -16.78
C GLU A 171 -27.62 13.28 -17.15
N SER A 172 -28.05 14.40 -17.73
CA SER A 172 -27.27 15.43 -18.42
C SER A 172 -26.29 16.25 -17.54
N SER A 173 -25.41 15.62 -16.77
CA SER A 173 -24.33 16.33 -16.08
C SER A 173 -23.01 16.18 -16.84
N GLU A 174 -22.37 17.30 -17.19
CA GLU A 174 -21.02 17.37 -17.79
C GLU A 174 -19.92 16.76 -16.88
N LYS A 175 -20.28 16.24 -15.71
CA LYS A 175 -19.39 15.67 -14.70
C LYS A 175 -19.37 14.15 -14.76
N MET A 176 -19.07 13.56 -15.92
CA MET A 176 -18.75 12.13 -15.96
C MET A 176 -17.46 11.89 -15.15
N ALA A 177 -17.61 11.51 -13.89
CA ALA A 177 -16.51 11.02 -13.07
C ALA A 177 -16.25 9.58 -13.47
N LEU A 178 -15.18 9.34 -14.23
CA LEU A 178 -14.70 7.99 -14.48
C LEU A 178 -14.01 7.49 -13.21
N LEU A 179 -14.80 6.90 -12.31
CA LEU A 179 -14.30 6.20 -11.13
C LEU A 179 -13.65 4.91 -11.60
N GLU A 180 -12.33 4.92 -11.78
CA GLU A 180 -11.56 3.73 -12.14
C GLU A 180 -10.69 3.24 -10.99
N ARG A 181 -11.18 2.23 -10.28
CA ARG A 181 -10.35 1.29 -9.53
C ARG A 181 -10.01 0.13 -10.46
N ASN A 182 -8.81 0.16 -11.04
CA ASN A 182 -8.35 -0.81 -12.03
C ASN A 182 -8.72 -2.28 -11.71
N ALA A 183 -9.61 -2.85 -12.51
CA ALA A 183 -9.53 -4.25 -12.89
C ALA A 183 -8.52 -4.42 -14.03
N HIS A 184 -7.25 -4.62 -13.64
CA HIS A 184 -6.30 -5.58 -14.20
C HIS A 184 -6.05 -5.80 -15.71
N GLN A 185 -6.75 -5.23 -16.71
CA GLN A 185 -6.63 -5.76 -18.08
C GLN A 185 -6.60 -4.79 -19.27
N GLU A 186 -7.08 -3.54 -19.20
CA GLU A 186 -7.28 -2.78 -20.46
C GLU A 186 -6.03 -2.07 -21.02
N TYR A 187 -4.97 -1.85 -20.23
CA TYR A 187 -3.79 -1.10 -20.68
C TYR A 187 -2.51 -1.93 -20.78
N PHE A 188 -2.69 -3.24 -20.97
CA PHE A 188 -1.59 -4.18 -21.01
C PHE A 188 -0.81 -4.10 -22.34
N ASP A 189 0.14 -3.17 -22.45
CA ASP A 189 1.25 -3.35 -23.38
C ASP A 189 2.32 -4.20 -22.68
N GLU A 190 2.30 -5.51 -22.95
CA GLU A 190 3.28 -6.48 -22.42
C GLU A 190 4.75 -6.12 -22.74
N ARG A 191 4.98 -5.20 -23.68
CA ARG A 191 6.31 -4.66 -23.97
C ARG A 191 6.76 -3.64 -22.92
N LEU A 192 5.82 -2.97 -22.26
CA LEU A 192 6.08 -1.89 -21.31
C LEU A 192 5.96 -2.33 -19.85
N CYS A 193 4.99 -3.16 -19.49
CA CYS A 193 4.82 -3.72 -18.16
C CYS A 193 4.73 -5.25 -18.23
N SER A 194 5.17 -5.99 -17.21
CA SER A 194 5.05 -7.46 -17.22
C SER A 194 3.63 -7.90 -16.86
N SER A 195 3.03 -8.87 -17.58
CA SER A 195 1.66 -9.43 -17.36
C SER A 195 1.30 -9.67 -15.90
N ASP A 196 2.30 -10.06 -15.11
CA ASP A 196 2.13 -10.47 -13.72
C ASP A 196 2.46 -9.33 -12.73
N GLY A 197 2.96 -8.19 -13.22
CA GLY A 197 3.29 -7.03 -12.43
C GLY A 197 2.06 -6.14 -12.23
N ARG A 198 1.80 -5.75 -10.99
CA ARG A 198 0.69 -4.82 -10.71
C ARG A 198 1.02 -3.42 -11.22
N THR A 199 -0.05 -2.67 -11.51
CA THR A 199 0.02 -1.33 -12.08
C THR A 199 -0.79 -0.36 -11.22
N TYR A 200 -0.30 0.87 -11.09
CA TYR A 200 -1.07 1.98 -10.53
C TYR A 200 -1.04 3.13 -11.53
N ALA A 201 -2.18 3.77 -11.73
CA ALA A 201 -2.32 4.88 -12.66
C ALA A 201 -2.93 6.08 -11.94
N HIS A 202 -2.47 7.27 -12.30
CA HIS A 202 -3.19 8.51 -12.00
C HIS A 202 -4.49 8.53 -12.78
N ASN A 203 -5.52 9.21 -12.28
CA ASN A 203 -6.78 9.21 -12.99
C ASN A 203 -6.77 10.02 -14.29
N ASP A 204 -5.87 11.00 -14.43
CA ASP A 204 -5.61 11.62 -15.73
C ASP A 204 -5.09 10.62 -16.79
N ARG A 205 -4.65 9.43 -16.33
CA ARG A 205 -4.04 8.34 -17.11
C ARG A 205 -2.91 8.82 -18.00
N ASN A 206 -2.28 9.92 -17.64
CA ASN A 206 -1.05 10.31 -18.29
C ASN A 206 0.12 9.60 -17.63
N TRP A 207 -0.01 9.21 -16.37
CA TRP A 207 1.06 8.59 -15.60
C TRP A 207 0.68 7.20 -15.09
N ILE A 208 1.59 6.24 -15.31
CA ILE A 208 1.48 4.87 -14.80
C ILE A 208 2.80 4.49 -14.13
N ILE A 209 2.72 3.82 -12.99
CA ILE A 209 3.83 3.07 -12.40
C ILE A 209 3.55 1.58 -12.49
N CYS A 210 4.54 0.81 -12.93
CA CYS A 210 4.42 -0.65 -13.03
C CYS A 210 5.75 -1.37 -12.81
N GLY A 211 5.65 -2.66 -12.50
CA GLY A 211 6.79 -3.58 -12.48
C GLY A 211 7.07 -4.24 -13.82
N ASP A 212 8.35 -4.47 -14.12
CA ASP A 212 8.80 -5.47 -15.09
C ASP A 212 9.58 -6.57 -14.38
N ASN A 213 8.92 -7.72 -14.21
CA ASN A 213 9.50 -8.89 -13.56
C ASN A 213 10.66 -9.53 -14.34
N LYS A 214 10.76 -9.33 -15.67
CA LYS A 214 11.84 -9.87 -16.51
C LYS A 214 13.13 -9.07 -16.31
N THR A 215 13.03 -7.75 -16.30
CA THR A 215 14.20 -6.86 -16.12
C THR A 215 14.47 -6.50 -14.66
N LYS A 216 13.54 -6.83 -13.75
CA LYS A 216 13.61 -6.48 -12.32
C LYS A 216 13.67 -4.97 -12.11
N GLU A 217 12.84 -4.25 -12.85
CA GLU A 217 12.75 -2.80 -12.83
C GLU A 217 11.33 -2.33 -12.48
N VAL A 218 11.26 -1.13 -11.90
CA VAL A 218 10.06 -0.31 -11.86
C VAL A 218 10.13 0.65 -13.04
N ARG A 219 9.00 0.83 -13.73
CA ARG A 219 8.87 1.73 -14.87
C ARG A 219 7.81 2.76 -14.58
N ILE A 220 8.15 4.02 -14.85
CA ILE A 220 7.20 5.12 -14.89
C ILE A 220 6.92 5.39 -16.36
N LEU A 221 5.65 5.25 -16.75
CA LEU A 221 5.19 5.51 -18.09
C LEU A 221 4.50 6.87 -18.13
N HIS A 222 4.72 7.60 -19.22
CA HIS A 222 4.01 8.84 -19.52
C HIS A 222 3.30 8.73 -20.87
N LYS A 223 2.07 9.22 -20.95
CA LYS A 223 1.28 9.24 -22.17
C LYS A 223 1.74 10.39 -23.07
N LEU A 224 2.10 10.05 -24.31
CA LEU A 224 2.51 10.99 -25.34
C LEU A 224 1.63 10.78 -26.58
N GLY A 225 0.62 11.64 -26.73
CA GLY A 225 -0.44 11.43 -27.71
C GLY A 225 -1.33 10.26 -27.31
N ASN A 226 -1.42 9.23 -28.17
CA ASN A 226 -2.23 8.03 -27.93
C ASN A 226 -1.41 6.84 -27.41
N GLU A 227 -0.12 7.00 -27.16
CA GLU A 227 0.77 5.91 -26.76
C GLU A 227 1.44 6.22 -25.42
N TYR A 228 1.63 5.18 -24.60
CA TYR A 228 2.51 5.26 -23.43
C TYR A 228 3.95 5.04 -23.85
N ARG A 229 4.86 5.79 -23.22
CA ARG A 229 6.30 5.57 -23.34
C ARG A 229 6.92 5.52 -21.96
N VAL A 230 8.01 4.77 -21.84
CA VAL A 230 8.83 4.78 -20.62
C VAL A 230 9.41 6.17 -20.45
N HIS A 231 8.97 6.87 -19.40
CA HIS A 231 9.48 8.17 -19.00
C HIS A 231 10.76 7.99 -18.18
N SER A 232 10.70 7.16 -17.15
CA SER A 232 11.85 6.82 -16.31
C SER A 232 11.75 5.37 -15.82
N ARG A 233 12.87 4.84 -15.35
CA ARG A 233 12.95 3.49 -14.79
C ARG A 233 14.00 3.45 -13.70
N PHE A 234 13.84 2.53 -12.76
CA PHE A 234 14.86 2.22 -11.78
C PHE A 234 14.78 0.75 -11.42
N SER A 235 15.94 0.14 -11.18
CA SER A 235 15.99 -1.20 -10.61
C SER A 235 15.58 -1.11 -9.14
N TYR A 236 14.66 -1.97 -8.71
CA TYR A 236 14.38 -2.06 -7.29
C TYR A 236 15.52 -2.76 -6.54
N LYS A 237 15.68 -2.42 -5.26
CA LYS A 237 16.81 -2.86 -4.44
C LYS A 237 16.82 -4.39 -4.31
N TRP A 238 17.95 -5.02 -4.64
CA TRP A 238 18.15 -6.45 -4.38
C TRP A 238 18.47 -6.65 -2.90
N HIS A 239 17.72 -7.51 -2.23
CA HIS A 239 17.90 -7.78 -0.80
C HIS A 239 18.73 -9.05 -0.59
N TRP A 240 20.02 -8.88 -0.30
CA TRP A 240 20.92 -9.98 0.05
C TRP A 240 20.37 -10.76 1.26
N GLY A 241 20.20 -12.08 1.10
CA GLY A 241 19.77 -12.97 2.19
C GLY A 241 18.26 -13.17 2.33
N ILE A 242 17.44 -12.45 1.54
CA ILE A 242 15.96 -12.45 1.66
C ILE A 242 15.27 -13.22 0.50
N GLY A 243 16.05 -13.74 -0.46
CA GLY A 243 15.53 -14.43 -1.64
C GLY A 243 15.16 -13.48 -2.78
N ALA A 244 14.60 -14.02 -3.85
CA ALA A 244 14.11 -13.22 -4.98
C ALA A 244 12.80 -12.52 -4.57
N VAL A 245 12.64 -11.24 -4.94
CA VAL A 245 11.34 -10.56 -4.90
C VAL A 245 10.37 -11.36 -5.77
N TYR A 246 9.30 -11.86 -5.14
CA TYR A 246 8.28 -12.68 -5.78
C TYR A 246 7.26 -11.83 -6.52
N ASP A 247 6.85 -10.73 -5.88
CA ASP A 247 5.86 -9.81 -6.41
C ASP A 247 6.23 -8.35 -6.06
N LEU A 248 5.92 -7.45 -6.98
CA LEU A 248 6.06 -6.01 -6.87
C LEU A 248 4.68 -5.39 -7.05
N GLU A 249 4.21 -4.73 -5.99
CA GLU A 249 2.90 -4.09 -5.97
C GLU A 249 3.06 -2.59 -5.67
N PRO A 250 2.87 -1.72 -6.68
CA PRO A 250 2.66 -0.30 -6.42
C PRO A 250 1.34 -0.11 -5.67
N SER A 251 1.40 0.57 -4.53
CA SER A 251 0.25 0.81 -3.65
C SER A 251 -0.38 2.18 -3.87
N ASP A 252 0.46 3.21 -4.03
CA ASP A 252 0.05 4.56 -4.35
C ASP A 252 1.18 5.27 -5.13
N PHE A 253 0.83 6.31 -5.89
CA PHE A 253 1.77 7.01 -6.75
C PHE A 253 1.39 8.47 -6.92
N TYR A 254 2.40 9.33 -7.03
CA TYR A 254 2.30 10.76 -7.28
C TYR A 254 3.35 11.17 -8.34
N ALA A 255 2.96 12.03 -9.26
CA ALA A 255 3.81 12.57 -10.31
C ALA A 255 3.32 13.98 -10.69
N LYS A 256 4.13 14.99 -10.41
CA LYS A 256 3.85 16.37 -10.81
C LYS A 256 5.16 17.16 -10.91
N ALA A 257 5.35 17.82 -12.06
CA ALA A 257 6.58 18.54 -12.37
C ALA A 257 7.82 17.64 -12.16
N ASP A 258 8.78 18.07 -11.35
CA ASP A 258 10.01 17.32 -11.08
C ASP A 258 9.86 16.27 -9.95
N VAL A 259 8.73 16.28 -9.23
CA VAL A 259 8.52 15.39 -8.08
C VAL A 259 7.71 14.18 -8.49
N MET A 260 8.29 13.00 -8.30
CA MET A 260 7.64 11.70 -8.48
C MET A 260 7.84 10.87 -7.24
N VAL A 261 6.79 10.27 -6.71
CA VAL A 261 6.82 9.51 -5.47
C VAL A 261 5.91 8.30 -5.59
N GLY A 262 6.39 7.12 -5.22
CA GLY A 262 5.61 5.89 -5.24
C GLY A 262 5.82 5.08 -3.98
N ILE A 263 4.73 4.52 -3.44
CA ILE A 263 4.81 3.51 -2.40
C ILE A 263 4.84 2.15 -3.08
N LEU A 264 5.92 1.43 -2.88
CA LEU A 264 6.15 0.12 -3.50
C LEU A 264 6.25 -0.96 -2.42
N GLN A 265 5.43 -1.98 -2.59
CA GLN A 265 5.43 -3.17 -1.76
C GLN A 265 6.17 -4.30 -2.46
N PHE A 266 7.03 -4.98 -1.71
CA PHE A 266 7.83 -6.08 -2.20
C PHE A 266 7.54 -7.32 -1.37
N GLN A 267 7.02 -8.37 -2.02
CA GLN A 267 6.88 -9.66 -1.39
C GLN A 267 8.21 -10.38 -1.41
N VAL A 268 8.80 -10.56 -0.23
CA VAL A 268 10.10 -11.23 -0.07
C VAL A 268 9.97 -12.67 0.45
N SER A 269 8.83 -13.01 1.03
CA SER A 269 8.43 -14.39 1.28
C SER A 269 6.90 -14.51 1.35
N VAL A 270 6.39 -15.75 1.48
CA VAL A 270 4.94 -16.03 1.58
C VAL A 270 4.24 -15.20 2.66
N PHE A 271 4.96 -14.82 3.73
CA PHE A 271 4.38 -14.10 4.88
C PHE A 271 5.04 -12.75 5.16
N GLN A 272 5.93 -12.28 4.27
CA GLN A 272 6.72 -11.07 4.54
C GLN A 272 6.66 -10.10 3.37
N MET A 273 6.22 -8.89 3.69
CA MET A 273 6.19 -7.73 2.81
C MET A 273 7.20 -6.70 3.34
N ILE A 274 7.82 -5.97 2.42
CA ILE A 274 8.62 -4.78 2.74
C ILE A 274 8.06 -3.63 1.94
N HIS A 275 7.84 -2.50 2.62
CA HIS A 275 7.34 -1.29 1.99
C HIS A 275 8.46 -0.27 1.87
N TYR A 276 8.54 0.39 0.72
CA TYR A 276 9.46 1.49 0.46
C TYR A 276 8.72 2.65 -0.16
N LEU A 277 9.08 3.85 0.27
CA LEU A 277 8.80 5.07 -0.45
C LEU A 277 9.95 5.31 -1.43
N TYR A 278 9.68 5.21 -2.73
CA TYR A 278 10.61 5.63 -3.77
C TYR A 278 10.26 7.03 -4.22
N TYR A 279 11.26 7.89 -4.41
CA TYR A 279 11.03 9.25 -4.87
C TYR A 279 12.14 9.79 -5.76
N SER A 280 11.76 10.76 -6.57
CA SER A 280 12.62 11.57 -7.42
C SER A 280 12.18 13.03 -7.31
N VAL A 281 13.17 13.94 -7.29
CA VAL A 281 12.97 15.40 -7.24
C VAL A 281 13.60 16.10 -8.45
N ASP A 282 13.96 15.33 -9.49
CA ASP A 282 14.64 15.81 -10.71
C ASP A 282 13.95 15.34 -12.00
N GLY A 283 12.64 15.06 -11.91
CA GLY A 283 11.83 14.58 -13.02
C GLY A 283 12.16 13.13 -13.39
N GLY A 284 12.48 12.28 -12.42
CA GLY A 284 12.72 10.86 -12.62
C GLY A 284 14.10 10.52 -13.18
N LYS A 285 15.07 11.43 -13.18
CA LYS A 285 16.45 11.15 -13.63
C LYS A 285 17.22 10.36 -12.59
N THR A 286 17.05 10.69 -11.32
CA THR A 286 17.59 9.93 -10.19
C THR A 286 16.48 9.52 -9.23
N TRP A 287 16.67 8.37 -8.59
CA TRP A 287 15.71 7.76 -7.67
C TRP A 287 16.37 7.44 -6.34
N GLN A 288 15.68 7.83 -5.26
CA GLN A 288 16.03 7.52 -3.89
C GLN A 288 14.92 6.67 -3.28
N ASN A 289 15.21 6.02 -2.16
CA ASN A 289 14.22 5.22 -1.44
C ASN A 289 14.40 5.33 0.06
N GLU A 290 13.29 5.30 0.77
CA GLU A 290 13.23 5.21 2.22
C GLU A 290 12.40 4.02 2.63
N LYS A 291 12.91 3.27 3.61
CA LYS A 291 12.16 2.16 4.19
C LYS A 291 11.08 2.70 5.12
N MET A 292 9.88 2.14 5.02
CA MET A 292 8.72 2.51 5.84
C MET A 292 8.16 1.28 6.57
N PRO A 293 7.35 1.47 7.64
CA PRO A 293 6.55 0.40 8.22
C PRO A 293 5.64 -0.24 7.18
N VAL A 294 5.27 -1.49 7.42
CA VAL A 294 4.25 -2.21 6.66
C VAL A 294 2.90 -1.87 7.27
N PHE A 295 1.99 -1.35 6.46
CA PHE A 295 0.62 -1.03 6.86
C PHE A 295 -0.39 -1.91 6.14
N ALA A 296 -1.52 -2.21 6.78
CA ALA A 296 -2.63 -2.89 6.12
C ALA A 296 -3.24 -2.02 5.00
N PHE A 297 -3.27 -0.71 5.19
CA PHE A 297 -3.65 0.28 4.20
C PHE A 297 -2.70 1.47 4.26
N GLU A 298 -2.42 2.07 3.12
CA GLU A 298 -1.59 3.25 3.04
C GLU A 298 -2.09 4.24 1.98
N ARG A 299 -1.79 5.52 2.20
CA ARG A 299 -2.10 6.61 1.28
C ARG A 299 -0.96 7.60 1.21
N LEU A 300 -0.69 8.05 -0.01
CA LEU A 300 0.36 9.03 -0.31
C LEU A 300 -0.26 10.39 -0.62
N ALA A 301 0.33 11.45 -0.07
CA ALA A 301 0.16 12.81 -0.55
C ALA A 301 1.49 13.55 -0.57
N VAL A 302 1.56 14.57 -1.42
CA VAL A 302 2.73 15.42 -1.57
C VAL A 302 2.26 16.87 -1.50
N THR A 303 2.73 17.59 -0.49
CA THR A 303 2.51 19.04 -0.33
C THR A 303 3.59 19.82 -1.08
N GLU A 304 3.64 21.14 -0.90
CA GLU A 304 4.71 21.97 -1.48
C GLU A 304 6.10 21.61 -0.94
N ASP A 305 6.18 21.19 0.34
CA ASP A 305 7.44 21.00 1.06
C ASP A 305 7.64 19.60 1.64
N LYS A 306 6.62 18.73 1.62
CA LYS A 306 6.63 17.44 2.30
C LYS A 306 6.02 16.32 1.46
N ILE A 307 6.51 15.12 1.74
CA ILE A 307 5.85 13.86 1.40
C ILE A 307 5.20 13.34 2.66
N VAL A 308 3.91 13.03 2.57
CA VAL A 308 3.10 12.52 3.68
C VAL A 308 2.58 11.14 3.31
N VAL A 309 2.81 10.17 4.19
CA VAL A 309 2.25 8.81 4.08
C VAL A 309 1.35 8.55 5.28
N LEU A 310 0.08 8.31 5.02
CA LEU A 310 -0.87 7.81 6.01
C LEU A 310 -0.84 6.29 5.97
N GLY A 311 -0.49 5.65 7.08
CA GLY A 311 -0.64 4.23 7.31
C GLY A 311 -1.80 3.94 8.25
N PHE A 312 -2.55 2.86 8.00
CA PHE A 312 -3.64 2.42 8.85
C PHE A 312 -3.60 0.90 9.08
N ASP A 313 -3.58 0.51 10.35
CA ASP A 313 -3.68 -0.87 10.80
C ASP A 313 -4.95 -1.09 11.60
N GLN A 314 -5.73 -2.09 11.21
CA GLN A 314 -7.02 -2.40 11.84
C GLN A 314 -6.98 -3.68 12.68
N PHE A 315 -7.41 -3.56 13.93
CA PHE A 315 -7.51 -4.67 14.87
C PHE A 315 -8.98 -4.96 15.18
N TYR A 316 -9.68 -5.60 14.22
CA TYR A 316 -11.14 -5.83 14.27
C TYR A 316 -11.67 -6.37 15.61
N LYS A 317 -10.98 -7.35 16.21
CA LYS A 317 -11.41 -7.96 17.48
C LYS A 317 -11.40 -6.98 18.66
N GLN A 318 -10.65 -5.89 18.56
CA GLN A 318 -10.44 -4.91 19.62
C GLN A 318 -11.19 -3.59 19.36
N LYS A 319 -11.93 -3.48 18.24
CA LYS A 319 -12.55 -2.22 17.77
C LYS A 319 -11.58 -1.04 17.81
N ARG A 320 -10.33 -1.30 17.44
CA ARG A 320 -9.23 -0.35 17.51
C ARG A 320 -8.51 -0.32 16.17
N GLY A 321 -8.17 0.88 15.73
CA GLY A 321 -7.24 1.13 14.65
C GLY A 321 -6.02 1.87 15.20
N GLU A 322 -4.90 1.73 14.50
CA GLU A 322 -3.73 2.59 14.65
C GLU A 322 -3.56 3.37 13.35
N ILE A 323 -3.58 4.69 13.46
CA ILE A 323 -3.25 5.59 12.36
C ILE A 323 -1.82 6.06 12.59
N THR A 324 -0.99 5.90 11.56
CA THR A 324 0.38 6.41 11.54
C THR A 324 0.50 7.45 10.45
N ILE A 325 0.98 8.65 10.76
CA ILE A 325 1.31 9.68 9.78
C ILE A 325 2.83 9.76 9.72
N LEU A 326 3.39 9.43 8.56
CA LEU A 326 4.80 9.62 8.26
C LEU A 326 4.97 10.89 7.45
N THR A 327 5.88 11.75 7.88
CA THR A 327 6.18 13.00 7.20
C THR A 327 7.67 13.05 6.88
N MET A 328 8.02 13.38 5.64
CA MET A 328 9.39 13.60 5.22
C MET A 328 9.47 14.90 4.44
N PRO A 329 10.42 15.81 4.73
CA PRO A 329 10.63 16.99 3.89
C PRO A 329 11.06 16.56 2.48
N ILE A 330 10.56 17.24 1.45
CA ILE A 330 11.01 17.03 0.07
C ILE A 330 12.48 17.48 0.00
N PRO A 331 13.43 16.59 -0.35
CA PRO A 331 14.82 16.98 -0.46
C PRO A 331 14.99 18.06 -1.53
N LYS A 332 15.78 19.09 -1.21
CA LYS A 332 16.12 20.15 -2.16
C LYS A 332 17.29 19.69 -3.03
N ASN A 333 17.20 19.96 -4.33
CA ASN A 333 18.30 19.75 -5.28
C ASN A 333 19.50 20.64 -4.99
#